data_AF-A0A7V1AIR7-F1
#
_entry.id   AF-A0A7V1AIR7-F1
#
_cell.length_a   1.000
_cell.length_b   1.000
_cell.length_c   1.000
_cell.angle_alpha   90.00
_cell.angle_beta   90.00
_cell.angle_gamma   90.00
#
_symmetry.space_group_name_H-M   'P 1'
#
loop_
_entity.id
_entity.type
_entity.pdbx_description
1 polymer ?
#
loop_
_entity_poly.entity_id
_entity_poly.type
_entity_poly.pdbx_seq_one_letter_code
_entity_poly.pdbx_strand_id
1 'polypeptide(L)' 'MRNPIIELSKQQVISVLVQFPPEELKNVIDTLFKQKLFEPPKLEEITREASTIVKREGLNPETVEDAIKWARAKK' A
#
# COMPACT_ATOMS: atom_id res chain seq x y z
N MET A 1 4.14 37.08 8.72
CA MET A 1 5.01 36.01 9.23
C MET A 1 5.21 35.00 8.09
N ARG A 2 6.45 34.66 7.72
CA ARG A 2 6.72 33.64 6.70
C ARG A 2 6.49 32.28 7.35
N ASN A 3 5.51 31.51 6.90
CA ASN A 3 5.33 30.14 7.35
C ASN A 3 6.58 29.35 6.96
N PRO A 4 7.36 28.81 7.90
CA PRO A 4 8.44 27.90 7.56
C PRO A 4 7.80 26.63 7.00
N ILE A 5 7.88 26.45 5.69
CA ILE A 5 7.50 25.20 5.05
C ILE A 5 8.66 24.24 5.31
N ILE A 6 8.47 23.31 6.23
CA ILE A 6 9.42 22.22 6.43
C ILE A 6 9.27 21.28 5.23
N GLU A 7 10.21 21.36 4.29
CA GLU A 7 10.30 20.39 3.20
C GLU A 7 10.87 19.09 3.77
N LEU A 8 10.00 18.09 3.95
CA LEU A 8 10.41 16.73 4.28
C LEU A 8 10.78 15.98 3.00
N SER A 9 11.95 15.34 3.00
CA SER A 9 12.33 14.47 1.89
C SER A 9 11.47 13.20 1.89
N LYS A 10 11.26 12.61 0.71
CA LYS A 10 10.53 11.33 0.58
C LYS A 10 11.13 10.24 1.47
N GLN A 11 12.46 10.21 1.61
CA GLN A 11 13.16 9.24 2.46
C GLN A 11 12.87 9.44 3.95
N GLN A 12 12.78 10.69 4.41
CA GLN A 12 12.43 10.99 5.80
C GLN A 12 11.01 10.54 6.12
N VAL A 13 10.05 10.81 5.22
CA VAL A 13 8.67 10.35 5.37
C VAL A 13 8.60 8.82 5.43
N ILE A 14 9.28 8.13 4.51
CA ILE A 14 9.31 6.65 4.50
C ILE A 14 9.93 6.12 5.79
N SER A 15 11.04 6.70 6.26
CA SER A 15 11.72 6.24 7.47
C SER A 15 10.84 6.32 8.72
N VAL A 16 9.95 7.32 8.79
CA VAL A 16 8.98 7.45 9.86
C VAL A 16 7.87 6.43 9.70
N LEU A 17 7.30 6.29 8.50
CA LEU A 17 6.21 5.34 8.24
C LEU A 17 6.62 3.90 8.52
N VAL A 18 7.86 3.49 8.21
CA VAL A 18 8.35 2.12 8.47
C VAL A 18 8.39 1.78 9.97
N GLN A 19 8.44 2.78 10.86
CA GLN A 19 8.44 2.56 12.30
C GLN A 19 7.04 2.27 12.87
N PHE A 20 5.98 2.52 12.10
CA PHE A 20 4.61 2.34 12.57
C PHE A 20 4.24 0.86 12.52
N PRO A 21 3.52 0.34 13.54
CA PRO A 21 2.93 -0.98 13.45
C PRO A 21 1.88 -1.03 12.32
N PRO A 22 1.61 -2.21 11.73
CA PRO A 22 0.71 -2.34 10.59
C PRO A 22 -0.68 -1.71 10.78
N GLU A 23 -1.22 -1.77 11.99
CA GLU A 23 -2.54 -1.21 12.33
C GLU A 23 -2.54 0.33 12.31
N GLU A 24 -1.49 0.95 12.83
CA GLU A 24 -1.35 2.42 12.80
C GLU A 24 -1.07 2.91 11.37
N LEU A 25 -0.27 2.16 10.61
CA LEU A 25 0.00 2.48 9.21
C LEU A 25 -1.29 2.45 8.37
N LYS A 26 -2.16 1.47 8.62
CA LYS A 26 -3.50 1.41 8.04
C LYS A 26 -4.32 2.64 8.40
N ASN A 27 -4.31 3.08 9.66
CA ASN A 27 -5.05 4.27 10.08
C ASN A 27 -4.56 5.55 9.39
N VAL A 28 -3.24 5.69 9.16
CA VAL A 28 -2.66 6.80 8.40
C VAL A 28 -3.17 6.79 6.96
N ILE A 29 -3.10 5.64 6.28
CA ILE A 29 -3.57 5.48 4.90
C ILE A 29 -5.09 5.75 4.79
N ASP A 30 -5.89 5.18 5.71
CA ASP A 30 -7.34 5.40 5.77
C ASP A 30 -7.68 6.89 5.96
N THR A 31 -6.88 7.61 6.74
CA THR A 31 -7.05 9.05 6.95
C THR A 31 -6.74 9.84 5.67
N LEU A 32 -5.68 9.47 4.93
CA LEU A 32 -5.35 10.09 3.65
C LEU A 32 -6.47 9.89 2.62
N PHE A 33 -7.08 8.70 2.58
CA PHE A 33 -8.26 8.44 1.74
C PHE A 33 -9.45 9.31 2.15
N LYS A 34 -9.78 9.38 3.45
CA LYS A 34 -10.90 10.20 3.94
C LYS A 34 -10.73 11.68 3.62
N GLN A 35 -9.49 12.18 3.68
CA GLN A 35 -9.16 13.57 3.38
C GLN A 35 -9.04 13.84 1.87
N LYS A 36 -9.20 12.83 1.01
CA LYS A 36 -9.00 12.91 -0.45
C LYS A 36 -7.61 13.42 -0.84
N LEU A 37 -6.62 13.21 0.04
CA LEU A 37 -5.21 13.55 -0.22
C LEU A 37 -4.51 12.42 -0.99
N PHE A 38 -5.15 11.26 -1.05
CA PHE A 38 -4.68 10.10 -1.80
C PHE A 38 -5.90 9.42 -2.43
N GLU A 39 -5.81 9.10 -3.71
CA GLU A 39 -6.84 8.33 -4.41
C GLU A 39 -6.46 6.85 -4.36
N PRO A 40 -7.38 5.96 -3.96
CA PRO A 40 -7.12 4.53 -4.02
C PRO A 40 -6.90 4.10 -5.46
N PRO A 41 -5.96 3.17 -5.71
CA PRO A 41 -5.72 2.66 -7.06
C PRO A 41 -6.97 1.96 -7.59
N LYS A 42 -7.18 2.04 -8.90
CA LYS A 42 -8.33 1.40 -9.54
C LYS A 42 -8.13 -0.12 -9.58
N LEU A 43 -9.23 -0.87 -9.67
CA LEU A 43 -9.19 -2.33 -9.72
C LEU A 43 -8.32 -2.83 -10.89
N GLU A 44 -8.37 -2.16 -12.04
CA GLU A 44 -7.58 -2.49 -13.21
C GLU A 44 -6.08 -2.32 -12.94
N GLU A 45 -5.69 -1.28 -12.19
CA GLU A 45 -4.31 -0.99 -11.84
C GLU A 45 -3.76 -2.04 -10.86
N ILE A 46 -4.54 -2.36 -9.82
CA ILE A 46 -4.21 -3.42 -8.86
C ILE A 46 -4.04 -4.76 -9.59
N THR A 47 -4.96 -5.10 -10.49
CA THR A 47 -4.93 -6.37 -11.24
C THR A 47 -3.72 -6.46 -12.17
N ARG A 48 -3.39 -5.35 -12.85
CA ARG A 48 -2.21 -5.27 -13.73
C ARG A 48 -0.91 -5.44 -12.95
N GLU A 49 -0.79 -4.79 -11.79
CA GLU A 49 0.41 -4.86 -10.96
C GLU A 49 0.58 -6.26 -10.36
N ALA A 50 -0.49 -6.84 -9.82
CA ALA A 50 -0.49 -8.22 -9.32
C ALA A 50 -0.09 -9.21 -10.43
N SER A 51 -0.64 -9.07 -11.64
CA SER A 51 -0.27 -9.92 -12.78
C SER A 51 1.19 -9.76 -13.19
N THR A 52 1.73 -8.54 -13.10
CA THR A 52 3.14 -8.26 -13.38
C THR A 52 4.04 -8.95 -12.36
N ILE A 53 3.69 -8.90 -11.07
CA ILE A 53 4.44 -9.56 -10.00
C ILE A 53 4.40 -11.09 -10.19
N VAL A 54 3.23 -11.68 -10.42
CA VAL A 54 3.09 -13.12 -10.67
C VAL A 54 3.98 -13.58 -11.81
N LYS A 55 4.02 -12.83 -12.92
CA LYS A 55 4.88 -13.12 -14.07
C LYS A 55 6.36 -12.93 -13.77
N ARG A 56 6.72 -11.85 -13.07
CA ARG A 56 8.12 -11.49 -12.77
C ARG A 56 8.75 -12.49 -11.80
N GLU A 57 8.01 -12.87 -10.76
CA GLU A 57 8.47 -13.81 -9.74
C GLU A 57 8.25 -15.28 -10.16
N GLY A 58 7.62 -15.53 -11.32
CA GLY A 58 7.37 -16.88 -11.83
C GLY A 58 6.46 -17.70 -10.91
N LEU A 59 5.47 -17.08 -10.27
CA LEU A 59 4.62 -17.74 -9.29
C LEU A 59 3.70 -18.76 -9.97
N ASN A 60 3.66 -19.97 -9.41
CA ASN A 60 2.78 -21.02 -9.89
C ASN A 60 1.31 -20.70 -9.57
N PRO A 61 0.36 -21.16 -10.40
CA PRO A 61 -1.07 -20.97 -10.17
C PRO A 61 -1.54 -21.43 -8.78
N GLU A 62 -0.97 -22.52 -8.27
CA GLU A 62 -1.26 -23.08 -6.94
C GLU A 62 -0.91 -22.10 -5.82
N THR A 63 0.26 -21.45 -5.91
CA THR A 63 0.71 -20.43 -4.95
C THR A 63 -0.20 -19.20 -4.97
N VAL A 64 -0.67 -18.81 -6.16
CA VAL A 64 -1.64 -17.71 -6.30
C VAL A 64 -2.99 -18.10 -5.68
N GLU A 65 -3.44 -19.33 -5.89
CA GLU A 65 -4.69 -19.84 -5.33
C GLU A 65 -4.64 -19.91 -3.80
N ASP A 66 -3.54 -20.36 -3.22
CA ASP A 66 -3.32 -20.40 -1.77
C ASP A 66 -3.31 -19.00 -1.16
N ALA A 67 -2.68 -18.02 -1.82
CA ALA A 67 -2.72 -16.63 -1.40
C ALA A 67 -4.16 -16.07 -1.41
N ILE A 68 -4.96 -16.42 -2.43
CA ILE A 68 -6.38 -16.03 -2.49
C ILE A 68 -7.18 -16.69 -1.36
N LYS A 69 -7.00 -17.99 -1.11
CA LYS A 69 -7.66 -18.72 -0.01
C LYS A 69 -7.33 -18.12 1.34
N TRP A 70 -6.05 -17.85 1.60
CA TRP A 70 -5.59 -17.21 2.83
C TRP A 70 -6.23 -15.83 3.03
N ALA A 71 -6.24 -15.00 1.98
CA ALA A 71 -6.83 -13.65 2.07
C ALA A 71 -8.34 -13.69 2.35
N ARG A 72 -9.06 -14.66 1.78
CA ARG A 72 -10.50 -14.85 2.04
C ARG A 72 -10.79 -15.34 3.46
N ALA A 73 -9.89 -16.12 4.06
CA ALA A 73 -10.03 -16.61 5.43
C ALA A 73 -9.73 -15.54 6.50
N LYS A 74 -9.12 -14.41 6.11
CA LYS A 74 -8.81 -13.27 6.99
C LYS A 74 -9.94 -12.22 7.04
N LYS A 75 -11.03 -12.44 6.30
CA LYS A 75 -12.22 -11.59 6.27
C LYS A 75 -13.13 -11.88 7.46
#